data_AF-A0A2T4AWT0-F1
#
_entry.id   AF-A0A2T4AWT0-F1
#
_cell.length_a   1.000
_cell.length_b   1.000
_cell.length_c   1.000
_cell.angle_alpha   90.00
_cell.angle_beta   90.00
_cell.angle_gamma   90.00
#
_symmetry.space_group_name_H-M   'P 1'
#
loop_
_entity.id
_entity.type
_entity.pdbx_description
1 polymer ?
#
loop_
_entity_poly.entity_id
_entity_poly.type
_entity_poly.pdbx_seq_one_letter_code
_entity_poly.pdbx_strand_id
1 'polypeptide(L)'
;SRRSASKDSRLSTPRTSAPVLSPPDDLSSLSVSREPALSTSGNSLPAPPDAVSTPTAETQLDEKNKAASCAQELWDEAYDQLKIEETRLLQMYEVILSNRINDPNFQPSGGIDVNIIGTGDERRAQLLQVIDAAQRKRQTEARVKERMGEGLEIVNSVRYIITAAVQAAPQAALPWSLVTMSLDVLQNPLKQHQRITEGISYTTKRMEWYWSLSNDLFDRAGSANPGITPNMRTALLARLRELYKKIILFQVKSICSYYRNRGLQLLRDVAMVDDWEESLKEIRVLEQEFQNDCTAYMGLERTSLSRQIKDCLENLIALQVKDLEQQDRDCLRDLYITNPRDDRKRLLDAKGGLLPDSFDWVMKSATFQQWHREKQTNLLWIKGDPGKGKTMIICGLCEELENMAPYPDLVSYFFCQGTDPNFNSATAVLRGLIYLLAIQRPSLISHLQEEYKIVGSRALFDGLNAWVTLSGIFRRMLQDPALESACLVLDALDECDSGRKYLLDLIVESTSVAPHVKWVLSSRNFPDIEAKMTKCQTAVVIDLEMNEGHVTDSVDAYVRAKIQQLNLIQDNEELHTKLHRAIIEK
;
A
#
# COMPACT_ATOMS: atom_id res chain seq x y z
N SER A 1 44.42 -70.36 -46.57
CA SER A 1 45.22 -69.30 -45.93
C SER A 1 44.30 -68.44 -45.08
N ARG A 2 44.50 -68.28 -43.76
CA ARG A 2 45.55 -67.54 -43.02
C ARG A 2 45.41 -66.01 -43.10
N ARG A 3 44.84 -65.45 -42.02
CA ARG A 3 44.94 -64.07 -41.47
C ARG A 3 44.35 -62.92 -42.34
N SER A 4 43.77 -61.87 -41.77
CA SER A 4 43.54 -61.52 -40.34
C SER A 4 42.20 -60.81 -40.10
N ALA A 5 41.62 -61.07 -38.93
CA ALA A 5 40.44 -60.40 -38.35
C ALA A 5 40.86 -59.05 -37.69
N SER A 6 39.99 -58.23 -37.07
CA SER A 6 38.66 -58.51 -36.52
C SER A 6 37.71 -57.30 -36.50
N LYS A 7 36.42 -57.60 -36.27
CA LYS A 7 35.41 -56.67 -35.75
C LYS A 7 35.78 -56.25 -34.32
N ASP A 8 35.19 -55.16 -33.83
CA ASP A 8 34.24 -55.30 -32.71
C ASP A 8 33.25 -54.12 -32.59
N SER A 9 32.16 -54.35 -31.85
CA SER A 9 31.16 -53.32 -31.53
C SER A 9 30.36 -53.67 -30.27
N ARG A 10 30.28 -52.74 -29.29
CA ARG A 10 29.33 -52.77 -28.15
C ARG A 10 29.35 -51.48 -27.32
N LEU A 11 28.35 -51.36 -26.44
CA LEU A 11 28.10 -50.26 -25.52
C LEU A 11 28.87 -50.39 -24.18
N SER A 12 28.74 -49.33 -23.37
CA SER A 12 28.70 -49.27 -21.89
C SER A 12 30.01 -49.25 -21.06
N THR A 13 30.22 -48.06 -20.45
CA THR A 13 30.97 -47.77 -19.20
C THR A 13 32.50 -47.95 -19.17
N PRO A 14 33.21 -47.04 -18.47
CA PRO A 14 33.76 -47.42 -17.16
C PRO A 14 33.59 -46.34 -16.05
N ARG A 15 34.19 -46.58 -14.88
CA ARG A 15 34.17 -45.73 -13.66
C ARG A 15 35.44 -44.85 -13.54
N THR A 16 35.41 -43.84 -12.65
CA THR A 16 36.51 -43.28 -11.80
C THR A 16 37.92 -43.14 -12.42
N SER A 17 38.58 -41.97 -12.41
CA SER A 17 39.00 -41.25 -11.19
C SER A 17 39.43 -39.79 -11.45
N ALA A 18 39.67 -39.01 -10.37
CA ALA A 18 40.46 -37.75 -10.41
C ALA A 18 41.98 -38.05 -10.58
N PRO A 19 42.90 -37.08 -10.84
CA PRO A 19 43.20 -35.93 -9.95
C PRO A 19 43.78 -34.64 -10.62
N VAL A 20 44.34 -33.73 -9.77
CA VAL A 20 45.55 -32.88 -9.98
C VAL A 20 45.46 -31.44 -10.56
N LEU A 21 45.97 -30.49 -9.72
CA LEU A 21 46.64 -29.18 -9.91
C LEU A 21 45.98 -27.97 -10.65
N SER A 22 45.65 -26.95 -9.83
CA SER A 22 46.21 -25.57 -9.76
C SER A 22 46.31 -24.61 -10.98
N PRO A 23 45.87 -23.34 -10.79
CA PRO A 23 46.55 -22.12 -11.24
C PRO A 23 47.61 -21.62 -10.20
N PRO A 24 48.51 -20.68 -10.58
CA PRO A 24 49.63 -20.22 -9.73
C PRO A 24 49.38 -18.92 -8.94
N ASP A 25 50.30 -18.64 -8.00
CA ASP A 25 50.40 -17.45 -7.14
C ASP A 25 51.01 -16.21 -7.84
N ASP A 26 50.97 -15.04 -7.19
CA ASP A 26 52.21 -14.48 -6.62
C ASP A 26 51.98 -13.36 -5.55
N LEU A 27 52.53 -13.61 -4.35
CA LEU A 27 53.43 -12.77 -3.51
C LEU A 27 53.21 -11.24 -3.39
N SER A 28 53.41 -10.57 -2.25
CA SER A 28 53.99 -10.91 -0.91
C SER A 28 53.42 -9.90 0.14
N SER A 29 53.61 -9.97 1.47
CA SER A 29 54.73 -10.43 2.33
C SER A 29 54.20 -10.86 3.73
N LEU A 30 54.72 -11.93 4.36
CA LEU A 30 55.79 -11.97 5.40
C LEU A 30 55.57 -11.01 6.61
N SER A 31 55.74 -11.40 7.88
CA SER A 31 56.08 -12.73 8.46
C SER A 31 55.78 -12.81 9.97
N VAL A 32 55.74 -14.03 10.51
CA VAL A 32 55.38 -14.38 11.91
C VAL A 32 56.50 -14.08 12.92
N SER A 33 56.19 -13.55 14.12
CA SER A 33 56.67 -14.07 15.44
C SER A 33 56.36 -13.20 16.68
N ARG A 34 56.06 -13.90 17.80
CA ARG A 34 56.29 -13.57 19.23
C ARG A 34 55.49 -12.48 19.99
N GLU A 35 55.20 -12.88 21.22
CA GLU A 35 54.98 -12.20 22.53
C GLU A 35 55.25 -10.69 22.64
N PRO A 36 54.50 -10.00 23.53
CA PRO A 36 55.09 -9.69 24.84
C PRO A 36 54.12 -9.84 26.06
N ALA A 37 54.65 -9.59 27.26
CA ALA A 37 53.91 -9.51 28.53
C ALA A 37 54.36 -8.27 29.35
N LEU A 38 53.61 -7.93 30.43
CA LEU A 38 53.87 -6.87 31.45
C LEU A 38 53.76 -5.40 30.91
N SER A 39 53.48 -4.35 31.70
CA SER A 39 52.82 -4.11 33.03
C SER A 39 52.53 -2.56 33.14
N THR A 40 52.02 -1.89 34.19
CA THR A 40 51.77 -2.13 35.63
C THR A 40 50.81 -1.04 36.21
N SER A 41 50.24 -1.27 37.41
CA SER A 41 49.72 -0.24 38.37
C SER A 41 48.34 0.43 38.07
N GLY A 42 47.48 0.75 39.06
CA GLY A 42 47.66 0.69 40.52
C GLY A 42 46.38 0.82 41.38
N ASN A 43 46.57 0.82 42.71
CA ASN A 43 45.60 0.48 43.78
C ASN A 43 44.37 1.40 44.00
N SER A 44 43.31 0.82 44.58
CA SER A 44 42.53 1.39 45.70
C SER A 44 41.88 0.26 46.54
N LEU A 45 41.46 0.54 47.79
CA LEU A 45 41.02 -0.44 48.82
C LEU A 45 39.63 -0.09 49.42
N PRO A 46 38.93 -1.03 50.10
CA PRO A 46 37.46 -0.98 50.30
C PRO A 46 36.95 -0.79 51.75
N ALA A 47 35.66 -0.47 51.89
CA ALA A 47 34.78 -0.70 53.06
C ALA A 47 33.29 -0.45 52.65
N PRO A 48 32.28 -0.63 53.53
CA PRO A 48 31.69 -1.91 53.99
C PRO A 48 30.18 -2.03 53.65
N PRO A 49 29.51 -3.18 53.93
CA PRO A 49 28.06 -3.35 53.70
C PRO A 49 27.20 -3.09 54.95
N ASP A 50 25.98 -2.57 54.77
CA ASP A 50 24.95 -2.50 55.82
C ASP A 50 23.51 -2.65 55.26
N ALA A 51 22.53 -2.87 56.14
CA ALA A 51 21.31 -3.66 55.84
C ALA A 51 19.97 -2.88 55.60
N VAL A 52 18.90 -3.67 55.37
CA VAL A 52 17.44 -3.30 55.38
C VAL A 52 16.99 -2.55 54.10
N SER A 53 15.90 -2.89 53.39
CA SER A 53 14.53 -3.20 53.86
C SER A 53 13.72 -4.17 52.99
N THR A 54 12.73 -4.83 53.60
CA THR A 54 11.66 -5.61 52.95
C THR A 54 10.58 -4.73 52.30
N PRO A 55 9.92 -5.17 51.20
CA PRO A 55 8.75 -4.50 50.64
C PRO A 55 7.49 -4.75 51.49
N THR A 56 6.60 -3.74 51.52
CA THR A 56 5.41 -3.68 52.37
C THR A 56 4.26 -4.59 51.89
N ALA A 57 3.38 -5.00 52.80
CA ALA A 57 2.25 -5.89 52.54
C ALA A 57 1.14 -5.31 51.60
N GLU A 58 1.20 -4.03 51.26
CA GLU A 58 0.21 -3.37 50.38
C GLU A 58 0.27 -3.94 48.95
N THR A 59 1.48 -4.21 48.41
CA THR A 59 1.66 -4.80 47.08
C THR A 59 1.03 -6.20 46.93
N GLN A 60 0.81 -6.92 48.05
CA GLN A 60 0.18 -8.24 48.04
C GLN A 60 -1.36 -8.18 47.98
N LEU A 61 -1.98 -7.01 48.14
CA LEU A 61 -3.42 -6.85 47.90
C LEU A 61 -3.72 -6.77 46.40
N ASP A 62 -2.92 -6.01 45.65
CA ASP A 62 -3.13 -5.82 44.20
C ASP A 62 -2.79 -7.07 43.38
N GLU A 63 -1.74 -7.83 43.69
CA GLU A 63 -1.47 -9.11 43.03
C GLU A 63 -2.57 -10.16 43.27
N LYS A 64 -3.39 -10.00 44.33
CA LYS A 64 -4.53 -10.87 44.61
C LYS A 64 -5.70 -10.62 43.65
N ASN A 65 -5.79 -9.40 43.09
CA ASN A 65 -6.73 -9.02 42.04
C ASN A 65 -6.17 -9.34 40.65
N LYS A 66 -5.98 -10.64 40.35
CA LYS A 66 -6.05 -11.08 38.95
C LYS A 66 -7.43 -10.69 38.43
N ALA A 67 -7.46 -9.70 37.54
CA ALA A 67 -8.69 -9.05 37.07
C ALA A 67 -9.78 -10.08 36.77
N ALA A 68 -10.95 -9.88 37.39
CA ALA A 68 -12.12 -10.69 37.09
C ALA A 68 -12.46 -10.48 35.60
N SER A 69 -12.69 -11.58 34.90
CA SER A 69 -13.08 -11.53 33.50
C SER A 69 -14.49 -10.96 33.39
N CYS A 70 -14.80 -10.17 32.36
CA CYS A 70 -16.06 -9.46 32.23
C CYS A 70 -17.28 -10.41 32.23
N ALA A 71 -17.15 -11.63 31.67
CA ALA A 71 -18.17 -12.68 31.81
C ALA A 71 -18.42 -13.10 33.27
N GLN A 72 -17.37 -13.10 34.10
CA GLN A 72 -17.43 -13.45 35.52
C GLN A 72 -18.13 -12.34 36.32
N GLU A 73 -17.71 -11.08 36.16
CA GLU A 73 -18.32 -9.93 36.85
C GLU A 73 -19.83 -9.84 36.57
N LEU A 74 -20.22 -9.87 35.29
CA LEU A 74 -21.62 -9.85 34.86
C LEU A 74 -22.46 -10.98 35.46
N TRP A 75 -21.86 -12.16 35.66
CA TRP A 75 -22.57 -13.35 36.11
C TRP A 75 -22.65 -13.43 37.64
N ASP A 76 -21.57 -13.08 38.34
CA ASP A 76 -21.56 -12.99 39.81
C ASP A 76 -22.56 -11.90 40.27
N GLU A 77 -22.60 -10.73 39.61
CA GLU A 77 -23.62 -9.70 39.82
C GLU A 77 -25.05 -10.22 39.59
N ALA A 78 -25.27 -10.96 38.49
CA ALA A 78 -26.59 -11.50 38.16
C ALA A 78 -27.05 -12.58 39.17
N TYR A 79 -26.12 -13.42 39.66
CA TYR A 79 -26.42 -14.42 40.68
C TYR A 79 -26.73 -13.77 42.03
N ASP A 80 -25.92 -12.82 42.48
CA ASP A 80 -26.12 -12.22 43.81
C ASP A 80 -27.35 -11.29 43.83
N GLN A 81 -27.74 -10.68 42.70
CA GLN A 81 -29.06 -10.07 42.54
C GLN A 81 -30.21 -11.09 42.71
N LEU A 82 -30.11 -12.28 42.08
CA LEU A 82 -31.10 -13.35 42.28
C LEU A 82 -31.13 -13.91 43.70
N LYS A 83 -30.01 -13.88 44.42
CA LYS A 83 -29.97 -14.28 45.84
C LYS A 83 -30.81 -13.34 46.72
N ILE A 84 -31.03 -12.10 46.28
CA ILE A 84 -31.93 -11.12 46.90
C ILE A 84 -33.37 -11.25 46.34
N GLU A 85 -33.55 -11.38 45.02
CA GLU A 85 -34.88 -11.45 44.38
C GLU A 85 -35.63 -12.76 44.69
N GLU A 86 -34.94 -13.90 44.68
CA GLU A 86 -35.50 -15.26 44.73
C GLU A 86 -34.88 -16.08 45.89
N THR A 87 -34.62 -15.43 47.04
CA THR A 87 -33.81 -15.97 48.16
C THR A 87 -34.15 -17.41 48.58
N ARG A 88 -35.44 -17.75 48.72
CA ARG A 88 -35.87 -19.11 49.15
C ARG A 88 -35.45 -20.18 48.15
N LEU A 89 -35.59 -19.91 46.85
CA LEU A 89 -35.21 -20.80 45.76
C LEU A 89 -33.68 -20.99 45.71
N LEU A 90 -32.92 -19.90 45.84
CA LEU A 90 -31.45 -19.96 45.82
C LEU A 90 -30.88 -20.67 47.06
N GLN A 91 -31.49 -20.51 48.24
CA GLN A 91 -31.15 -21.30 49.43
C GLN A 91 -31.38 -22.80 49.21
N MET A 92 -32.49 -23.20 48.59
CA MET A 92 -32.77 -24.60 48.26
C MET A 92 -31.75 -25.18 47.28
N TYR A 93 -31.28 -24.39 46.32
CA TYR A 93 -30.20 -24.77 45.41
C TYR A 93 -28.85 -24.94 46.15
N GLU A 94 -28.50 -24.04 47.07
CA GLU A 94 -27.28 -24.17 47.89
C GLU A 94 -27.33 -25.38 48.84
N VAL A 95 -28.51 -25.81 49.30
CA VAL A 95 -28.69 -27.09 50.04
C VAL A 95 -28.52 -28.32 49.12
N ILE A 96 -28.97 -28.26 47.85
CA ILE A 96 -28.72 -29.33 46.86
C ILE A 96 -27.22 -29.45 46.56
N LEU A 97 -26.52 -28.31 46.43
CA LEU A 97 -25.05 -28.27 46.29
C LEU A 97 -24.35 -28.86 47.51
N SER A 98 -24.74 -28.45 48.73
CA SER A 98 -24.19 -28.93 50.00
C SER A 98 -24.27 -30.47 50.12
N ASN A 99 -25.42 -31.05 49.80
CA ASN A 99 -25.62 -32.50 49.88
C ASN A 99 -24.78 -33.28 48.85
N ARG A 100 -24.45 -32.69 47.69
CA ARG A 100 -23.54 -33.29 46.70
C ARG A 100 -22.07 -33.28 47.13
N ILE A 101 -21.64 -32.32 47.95
CA ILE A 101 -20.28 -32.31 48.52
C ILE A 101 -20.12 -33.51 49.47
N ASN A 102 -21.16 -33.81 50.26
CA ASN A 102 -21.17 -34.90 51.23
C ASN A 102 -21.31 -36.29 50.60
N ASP A 103 -22.11 -36.44 49.52
CA ASP A 103 -22.19 -37.67 48.72
C ASP A 103 -22.12 -37.38 47.21
N PRO A 104 -21.01 -37.73 46.51
CA PRO A 104 -20.93 -37.63 45.05
C PRO A 104 -22.04 -38.40 44.31
N ASN A 105 -22.57 -39.48 44.89
CA ASN A 105 -23.65 -40.26 44.32
C ASN A 105 -25.06 -39.74 44.69
N PHE A 106 -25.16 -38.73 45.56
CA PHE A 106 -26.37 -38.29 46.28
C PHE A 106 -27.71 -38.70 45.64
N GLN A 107 -28.37 -39.66 46.30
CA GLN A 107 -29.79 -39.95 46.10
C GLN A 107 -30.59 -39.29 47.23
N PRO A 108 -31.67 -38.53 46.93
CA PRO A 108 -32.32 -37.62 47.90
C PRO A 108 -33.17 -38.28 49.00
N SER A 109 -32.88 -39.54 49.36
CA SER A 109 -33.63 -40.33 50.34
C SER A 109 -33.22 -40.11 51.80
N GLY A 110 -32.28 -39.21 52.08
CA GLY A 110 -31.73 -38.98 53.42
C GLY A 110 -30.60 -37.94 53.45
N GLY A 111 -30.88 -36.74 52.95
CA GLY A 111 -29.94 -35.60 53.05
C GLY A 111 -29.91 -34.97 54.44
N ILE A 112 -28.92 -34.09 54.67
CA ILE A 112 -28.88 -33.20 55.83
C ILE A 112 -29.39 -31.83 55.39
N ASP A 113 -30.40 -31.32 56.09
CA ASP A 113 -31.10 -30.05 55.78
C ASP A 113 -30.32 -28.83 56.32
N VAL A 114 -29.03 -28.74 56.00
CA VAL A 114 -28.14 -27.64 56.37
C VAL A 114 -27.41 -27.14 55.12
N ASN A 115 -27.44 -25.82 54.90
CA ASN A 115 -26.59 -25.18 53.90
C ASN A 115 -25.17 -25.05 54.46
N ILE A 116 -24.21 -25.72 53.82
CA ILE A 116 -22.79 -25.71 54.19
C ILE A 116 -21.98 -24.84 53.19
N ILE A 117 -22.63 -24.30 52.14
CA ILE A 117 -21.99 -23.36 51.21
C ILE A 117 -21.62 -22.07 51.95
N GLY A 118 -20.32 -21.81 52.08
CA GLY A 118 -19.76 -20.65 52.75
C GLY A 118 -19.82 -19.38 51.90
N THR A 119 -18.92 -18.44 52.19
CA THR A 119 -18.78 -17.17 51.46
C THR A 119 -17.36 -16.99 50.91
N GLY A 120 -17.20 -16.15 49.88
CA GLY A 120 -15.89 -15.84 49.29
C GLY A 120 -15.11 -17.07 48.79
N ASP A 121 -13.83 -17.17 49.15
CA ASP A 121 -12.96 -18.26 48.72
C ASP A 121 -13.40 -19.65 49.22
N GLU A 122 -14.10 -19.76 50.36
CA GLU A 122 -14.65 -21.04 50.85
C GLU A 122 -15.75 -21.56 49.93
N ARG A 123 -16.69 -20.67 49.56
CA ARG A 123 -17.77 -20.92 48.59
C ARG A 123 -17.19 -21.45 47.28
N ARG A 124 -16.17 -20.77 46.77
CA ARG A 124 -15.46 -21.13 45.55
C ARG A 124 -14.83 -22.53 45.64
N ALA A 125 -14.08 -22.83 46.71
CA ALA A 125 -13.47 -24.14 46.91
C ALA A 125 -14.50 -25.28 46.95
N GLN A 126 -15.64 -25.06 47.62
CA GLN A 126 -16.76 -26.01 47.69
C GLN A 126 -17.43 -26.23 46.33
N LEU A 127 -17.63 -25.17 45.55
CA LEU A 127 -18.21 -25.26 44.20
C LEU A 127 -17.29 -25.98 43.21
N LEU A 128 -15.96 -25.83 43.34
CA LEU A 128 -14.99 -26.63 42.59
C LEU A 128 -15.09 -28.12 42.93
N GLN A 129 -15.28 -28.49 44.21
CA GLN A 129 -15.51 -29.87 44.63
C GLN A 129 -16.82 -30.44 44.05
N VAL A 130 -17.91 -29.64 44.01
CA VAL A 130 -19.17 -30.02 43.34
C VAL A 130 -18.93 -30.35 41.86
N ILE A 131 -18.15 -29.53 41.15
CA ILE A 131 -17.89 -29.74 39.71
C ILE A 131 -17.11 -31.04 39.49
N ASP A 132 -16.03 -31.26 40.24
CA ASP A 132 -15.19 -32.45 40.14
C ASP A 132 -15.95 -33.74 40.53
N ALA A 133 -16.69 -33.73 41.65
CA ALA A 133 -17.53 -34.86 42.07
C ALA A 133 -18.57 -35.23 41.00
N ALA A 134 -19.21 -34.23 40.39
CA ALA A 134 -20.16 -34.41 39.30
C ALA A 134 -19.50 -34.98 38.03
N GLN A 135 -18.35 -34.42 37.60
CA GLN A 135 -17.62 -34.91 36.44
C GLN A 135 -17.19 -36.37 36.61
N ARG A 136 -16.72 -36.76 37.81
CA ARG A 136 -16.38 -38.15 38.15
C ARG A 136 -17.59 -39.07 38.03
N LYS A 137 -18.73 -38.71 38.63
CA LYS A 137 -19.97 -39.50 38.56
C LYS A 137 -20.38 -39.80 37.11
N ARG A 138 -20.34 -38.79 36.23
CA ARG A 138 -20.69 -38.95 34.81
C ARG A 138 -19.78 -39.90 34.06
N GLN A 139 -18.48 -39.91 34.35
CA GLN A 139 -17.55 -40.87 33.75
C GLN A 139 -17.91 -42.31 34.16
N THR A 140 -18.35 -42.52 35.41
CA THR A 140 -18.81 -43.83 35.89
C THR A 140 -20.14 -44.23 35.26
N GLU A 141 -21.14 -43.34 35.21
CA GLU A 141 -22.45 -43.67 34.62
C GLU A 141 -22.41 -43.83 33.08
N ALA A 142 -21.59 -43.07 32.37
CA ALA A 142 -21.44 -43.20 30.91
C ALA A 142 -20.86 -44.56 30.51
N ARG A 143 -19.95 -45.13 31.30
CA ARG A 143 -19.41 -46.50 31.12
C ARG A 143 -20.46 -47.61 31.32
N VAL A 144 -21.64 -47.28 31.84
CA VAL A 144 -22.72 -48.23 32.19
C VAL A 144 -23.95 -48.09 31.29
N LYS A 145 -24.07 -46.99 30.51
CA LYS A 145 -25.27 -46.63 29.75
C LYS A 145 -24.97 -46.27 28.29
N GLU A 146 -24.73 -47.29 27.46
CA GLU A 146 -24.33 -47.15 26.05
C GLU A 146 -25.47 -46.78 25.06
N ARG A 147 -26.65 -46.33 25.54
CA ARG A 147 -27.81 -46.02 24.68
C ARG A 147 -28.70 -44.88 25.21
N MET A 148 -28.37 -43.62 24.91
CA MET A 148 -29.30 -42.47 24.86
C MET A 148 -28.84 -41.45 23.80
N GLY A 149 -29.79 -40.69 23.23
CA GLY A 149 -29.58 -39.78 22.10
C GLY A 149 -29.07 -38.37 22.47
N GLU A 150 -29.52 -37.36 21.71
CA GLU A 150 -29.03 -35.96 21.64
C GLU A 150 -28.53 -35.31 22.95
N GLY A 151 -29.18 -35.58 24.09
CA GLY A 151 -28.74 -35.10 25.40
C GLY A 151 -27.30 -35.49 25.77
N LEU A 152 -26.82 -36.64 25.28
CA LEU A 152 -25.45 -37.12 25.54
C LEU A 152 -24.39 -36.34 24.76
N GLU A 153 -24.70 -35.85 23.56
CA GLU A 153 -23.78 -35.02 22.76
C GLU A 153 -23.54 -33.69 23.47
N ILE A 154 -24.60 -33.04 23.94
CA ILE A 154 -24.56 -31.77 24.67
C ILE A 154 -23.73 -31.91 25.96
N VAL A 155 -23.96 -32.98 26.73
CA VAL A 155 -23.17 -33.30 27.92
C VAL A 155 -21.69 -33.49 27.59
N ASN A 156 -21.36 -34.09 26.44
CA ASN A 156 -19.98 -34.33 26.02
C ASN A 156 -19.27 -33.06 25.51
N SER A 157 -19.94 -32.19 24.76
CA SER A 157 -19.42 -30.89 24.34
C SER A 157 -19.10 -30.05 25.58
N VAL A 158 -20.12 -29.74 26.40
CA VAL A 158 -20.03 -28.79 27.52
C VAL A 158 -19.02 -29.25 28.58
N ARG A 159 -18.78 -30.57 28.73
CA ARG A 159 -17.75 -31.12 29.62
C ARG A 159 -16.35 -30.54 29.37
N TYR A 160 -15.95 -30.37 28.09
CA TYR A 160 -14.63 -29.83 27.77
C TYR A 160 -14.51 -28.35 28.17
N ILE A 161 -15.54 -27.55 27.87
CA ILE A 161 -15.57 -26.13 28.24
C ILE A 161 -15.60 -25.94 29.77
N ILE A 162 -16.38 -26.72 30.52
CA ILE A 162 -16.36 -26.68 32.00
C ILE A 162 -14.92 -26.85 32.51
N THR A 163 -14.21 -27.88 32.05
CA THR A 163 -12.84 -28.14 32.50
C THR A 163 -11.87 -27.04 32.07
N ALA A 164 -11.95 -26.56 30.83
CA ALA A 164 -11.08 -25.50 30.33
C ALA A 164 -11.30 -24.15 31.05
N ALA A 165 -12.56 -23.72 31.20
CA ALA A 165 -12.90 -22.45 31.82
C ALA A 165 -12.62 -22.43 33.33
N VAL A 166 -12.89 -23.53 34.04
CA VAL A 166 -12.56 -23.67 35.47
C VAL A 166 -11.05 -23.74 35.70
N GLN A 167 -10.27 -24.30 34.77
CA GLN A 167 -8.80 -24.27 34.84
C GLN A 167 -8.22 -22.88 34.53
N ALA A 168 -8.77 -22.17 33.53
CA ALA A 168 -8.33 -20.84 33.16
C ALA A 168 -8.67 -19.78 34.23
N ALA A 169 -9.88 -19.83 34.77
CA ALA A 169 -10.37 -18.91 35.79
C ALA A 169 -11.13 -19.69 36.89
N PRO A 170 -10.45 -20.21 37.93
CA PRO A 170 -11.12 -20.92 39.02
C PRO A 170 -12.05 -20.05 39.89
N GLN A 171 -12.17 -18.75 39.61
CA GLN A 171 -13.21 -17.88 40.15
C GLN A 171 -14.60 -18.22 39.57
N ALA A 172 -14.65 -18.66 38.30
CA ALA A 172 -15.86 -19.07 37.59
C ALA A 172 -16.50 -20.39 38.11
N ALA A 173 -16.14 -20.82 39.33
CA ALA A 173 -16.72 -21.99 39.98
C ALA A 173 -18.25 -21.85 40.16
N LEU A 174 -18.76 -20.65 40.38
CA LEU A 174 -20.20 -20.38 40.51
C LEU A 174 -20.96 -20.68 39.19
N PRO A 175 -20.67 -20.03 38.04
CA PRO A 175 -21.34 -20.34 36.77
C PRO A 175 -21.19 -21.80 36.33
N TRP A 176 -19.97 -22.35 36.42
CA TRP A 176 -19.75 -23.72 35.96
C TRP A 176 -20.30 -24.78 36.91
N SER A 177 -20.58 -24.46 38.18
CA SER A 177 -21.36 -25.35 39.07
C SER A 177 -22.82 -25.45 38.64
N LEU A 178 -23.47 -24.35 38.24
CA LEU A 178 -24.87 -24.33 37.82
C LEU A 178 -25.07 -25.06 36.48
N VAL A 179 -24.21 -24.77 35.51
CA VAL A 179 -24.13 -25.53 34.25
C VAL A 179 -23.90 -27.01 34.54
N THR A 180 -22.96 -27.33 35.45
CA THR A 180 -22.69 -28.72 35.82
C THR A 180 -23.91 -29.39 36.43
N MET A 181 -24.58 -28.80 37.42
CA MET A 181 -25.80 -29.38 38.03
C MET A 181 -26.92 -29.60 37.00
N SER A 182 -27.05 -28.67 36.04
CA SER A 182 -28.07 -28.73 34.98
C SER A 182 -27.87 -29.94 34.04
N LEU A 183 -26.62 -30.33 33.75
CA LEU A 183 -26.33 -31.49 32.89
C LEU A 183 -26.83 -32.83 33.47
N ASP A 184 -26.98 -32.96 34.79
CA ASP A 184 -27.51 -34.20 35.40
C ASP A 184 -29.03 -34.35 35.22
N VAL A 185 -29.72 -33.26 34.91
CA VAL A 185 -31.13 -33.27 34.48
C VAL A 185 -31.23 -33.85 33.07
N LEU A 186 -30.36 -33.42 32.15
CA LEU A 186 -30.29 -33.93 30.78
C LEU A 186 -29.94 -35.43 30.70
N GLN A 187 -29.18 -35.97 31.66
CA GLN A 187 -28.81 -37.39 31.69
C GLN A 187 -29.94 -38.35 32.12
N ASN A 188 -31.16 -37.86 32.39
CA ASN A 188 -32.29 -38.73 32.74
C ASN A 188 -33.64 -38.25 32.14
N PRO A 189 -33.77 -38.08 30.80
CA PRO A 189 -34.94 -37.42 30.20
C PRO A 189 -36.26 -38.17 30.43
N LEU A 190 -36.22 -39.51 30.48
CA LEU A 190 -37.39 -40.40 30.57
C LEU A 190 -38.26 -40.23 31.84
N LYS A 191 -37.88 -39.32 32.75
CA LYS A 191 -38.60 -39.02 34.00
C LYS A 191 -38.79 -37.52 34.25
N GLN A 192 -38.65 -36.68 33.22
CA GLN A 192 -38.83 -35.23 33.32
C GLN A 192 -39.70 -34.68 32.18
N HIS A 193 -40.25 -33.50 32.37
CA HIS A 193 -41.06 -32.83 31.36
C HIS A 193 -40.18 -32.32 30.20
N GLN A 194 -40.60 -32.60 28.96
CA GLN A 194 -39.79 -32.37 27.76
C GLN A 194 -39.26 -30.93 27.64
N ARG A 195 -40.09 -29.92 27.94
CA ARG A 195 -39.69 -28.49 27.86
C ARG A 195 -38.58 -28.12 28.84
N ILE A 196 -38.45 -28.82 29.97
CA ILE A 196 -37.34 -28.62 30.92
C ILE A 196 -36.03 -29.13 30.30
N THR A 197 -36.06 -30.29 29.66
CA THR A 197 -34.90 -30.86 28.95
C THR A 197 -34.47 -29.98 27.77
N GLU A 198 -35.43 -29.49 26.97
CA GLU A 198 -35.19 -28.54 25.88
C GLU A 198 -34.62 -27.20 26.39
N GLY A 199 -35.20 -26.67 27.47
CA GLY A 199 -34.78 -25.40 28.05
C GLY A 199 -33.39 -25.43 28.67
N ILE A 200 -33.02 -26.51 29.35
CA ILE A 200 -31.65 -26.70 29.86
C ILE A 200 -30.67 -26.85 28.69
N SER A 201 -31.01 -27.63 27.67
CA SER A 201 -30.21 -27.80 26.45
C SER A 201 -29.90 -26.46 25.78
N TYR A 202 -30.92 -25.62 25.61
CA TYR A 202 -30.80 -24.28 25.04
C TYR A 202 -29.99 -23.33 25.96
N THR A 203 -30.42 -23.13 27.21
CA THR A 203 -29.75 -22.20 28.15
C THR A 203 -28.28 -22.55 28.40
N THR A 204 -27.93 -23.84 28.43
CA THR A 204 -26.53 -24.27 28.58
C THR A 204 -25.67 -23.84 27.38
N LYS A 205 -26.17 -24.02 26.15
CA LYS A 205 -25.50 -23.57 24.91
C LYS A 205 -25.44 -22.05 24.76
N ARG A 206 -26.38 -21.32 25.38
CA ARG A 206 -26.34 -19.84 25.45
C ARG A 206 -25.33 -19.35 26.48
N MET A 207 -25.27 -19.98 27.64
CA MET A 207 -24.31 -19.66 28.71
C MET A 207 -22.86 -19.70 28.21
N GLU A 208 -22.47 -20.76 27.49
CA GLU A 208 -21.16 -20.89 26.83
C GLU A 208 -20.89 -19.75 25.84
N TRP A 209 -21.82 -19.52 24.91
CA TRP A 209 -21.68 -18.52 23.85
C TRP A 209 -21.50 -17.10 24.41
N TYR A 210 -22.33 -16.72 25.38
CA TYR A 210 -22.27 -15.40 26.00
C TYR A 210 -21.06 -15.23 26.90
N TRP A 211 -20.55 -16.30 27.53
CA TRP A 211 -19.29 -16.26 28.27
C TRP A 211 -18.10 -15.89 27.36
N SER A 212 -17.94 -16.56 26.20
CA SER A 212 -16.88 -16.18 25.24
C SER A 212 -17.09 -14.77 24.70
N LEU A 213 -18.31 -14.46 24.26
CA LEU A 213 -18.62 -13.15 23.64
C LEU A 213 -18.36 -11.98 24.59
N SER A 214 -18.67 -12.12 25.88
CA SER A 214 -18.36 -11.08 26.88
C SER A 214 -16.87 -10.75 26.92
N ASN A 215 -16.02 -11.78 26.83
CA ASN A 215 -14.59 -11.62 26.94
C ASN A 215 -14.00 -11.06 25.64
N ASP A 216 -14.35 -11.64 24.50
CA ASP A 216 -13.88 -11.20 23.19
C ASP A 216 -14.28 -9.73 22.88
N LEU A 217 -15.47 -9.31 23.34
CA LEU A 217 -16.04 -7.99 23.09
C LEU A 217 -15.72 -6.94 24.18
N PHE A 218 -15.56 -7.34 25.45
CA PHE A 218 -15.43 -6.40 26.57
C PHE A 218 -14.14 -6.50 27.40
N ASP A 219 -13.46 -7.65 27.49
CA ASP A 219 -12.22 -7.84 28.31
C ASP A 219 -10.96 -7.17 27.72
N ARG A 220 -11.05 -6.52 26.55
CA ARG A 220 -9.93 -5.77 25.94
C ARG A 220 -9.62 -4.46 26.68
N ALA A 221 -9.13 -4.57 27.92
CA ALA A 221 -8.48 -3.48 28.64
C ALA A 221 -7.18 -3.07 27.91
N GLY A 222 -7.13 -1.84 27.41
CA GLY A 222 -5.91 -1.23 26.84
C GLY A 222 -6.17 -0.37 25.60
N SER A 223 -6.89 -0.88 24.60
CA SER A 223 -7.24 -0.09 23.42
C SER A 223 -8.52 0.71 23.64
N ALA A 224 -8.39 2.02 23.81
CA ALA A 224 -9.52 2.96 23.73
C ALA A 224 -10.06 2.98 22.29
N ASN A 225 -10.93 2.02 21.97
CA ASN A 225 -11.45 1.82 20.62
C ASN A 225 -12.40 2.98 20.26
N PRO A 226 -12.05 3.87 19.31
CA PRO A 226 -12.64 5.22 19.22
C PRO A 226 -14.11 5.26 18.79
N GLY A 227 -14.72 4.13 18.43
CA GLY A 227 -16.16 4.02 18.19
C GLY A 227 -17.01 3.77 19.45
N ILE A 228 -16.41 3.42 20.59
CA ILE A 228 -17.16 3.08 21.81
C ILE A 228 -17.55 4.34 22.56
N THR A 229 -18.78 4.83 22.34
CA THR A 229 -19.42 5.70 23.33
C THR A 229 -19.69 4.86 24.59
N PRO A 230 -19.26 5.30 25.80
CA PRO A 230 -19.39 4.48 27.02
C PRO A 230 -20.83 4.02 27.27
N ASN A 231 -21.80 4.88 26.98
CA ASN A 231 -23.23 4.63 27.14
C ASN A 231 -23.70 3.36 26.40
N MET A 232 -23.22 3.09 25.18
CA MET A 232 -23.60 1.90 24.42
C MET A 232 -23.02 0.61 25.01
N ARG A 233 -21.75 0.65 25.47
CA ARG A 233 -21.13 -0.47 26.18
C ARG A 233 -21.89 -0.78 27.48
N THR A 234 -22.20 0.24 28.28
CA THR A 234 -22.98 0.09 29.52
C THR A 234 -24.38 -0.49 29.26
N ALA A 235 -25.07 -0.08 28.19
CA ALA A 235 -26.37 -0.65 27.80
C ALA A 235 -26.28 -2.13 27.42
N LEU A 236 -25.29 -2.54 26.61
CA LEU A 236 -25.08 -3.94 26.24
C LEU A 236 -24.75 -4.81 27.46
N LEU A 237 -23.87 -4.34 28.34
CA LEU A 237 -23.53 -5.02 29.61
C LEU A 237 -24.77 -5.19 30.51
N ALA A 238 -25.60 -4.15 30.64
CA ALA A 238 -26.83 -4.23 31.43
C ALA A 238 -27.84 -5.23 30.86
N ARG A 239 -28.05 -5.27 29.54
CA ARG A 239 -28.88 -6.29 28.88
C ARG A 239 -28.34 -7.69 29.10
N LEU A 240 -27.02 -7.87 29.00
CA LEU A 240 -26.38 -9.18 29.14
C LEU A 240 -26.47 -9.71 30.58
N ARG A 241 -26.36 -8.82 31.58
CA ARG A 241 -26.61 -9.14 32.99
C ARG A 241 -28.03 -9.67 33.21
N GLU A 242 -29.06 -9.00 32.68
CA GLU A 242 -30.46 -9.47 32.83
C GLU A 242 -30.72 -10.78 32.05
N LEU A 243 -30.09 -10.98 30.88
CA LEU A 243 -30.13 -12.25 30.16
C LEU A 243 -29.50 -13.40 30.98
N TYR A 244 -28.34 -13.16 31.61
CA TYR A 244 -27.76 -14.11 32.56
C TYR A 244 -28.70 -14.34 33.74
N LYS A 245 -29.33 -13.31 34.30
CA LYS A 245 -30.29 -13.41 35.40
C LYS A 245 -31.43 -14.39 35.06
N LYS A 246 -32.08 -14.23 33.91
CA LYS A 246 -33.15 -15.14 33.47
C LYS A 246 -32.64 -16.57 33.17
N ILE A 247 -31.43 -16.71 32.61
CA ILE A 247 -30.77 -18.01 32.38
C ILE A 247 -30.49 -18.75 33.69
N ILE A 248 -29.90 -18.06 34.68
CA ILE A 248 -29.61 -18.61 36.02
C ILE A 248 -30.91 -19.06 36.67
N LEU A 249 -31.93 -18.20 36.67
CA LEU A 249 -33.22 -18.47 37.29
C LEU A 249 -33.89 -19.71 36.68
N PHE A 250 -33.86 -19.87 35.35
CA PHE A 250 -34.38 -21.05 34.67
C PHE A 250 -33.64 -22.34 35.06
N GLN A 251 -32.30 -22.31 35.09
CA GLN A 251 -31.48 -23.46 35.46
C GLN A 251 -31.69 -23.85 36.94
N VAL A 252 -31.70 -22.87 37.85
CA VAL A 252 -31.98 -23.08 39.27
C VAL A 252 -33.37 -23.69 39.47
N LYS A 253 -34.43 -23.12 38.88
CA LYS A 253 -35.80 -23.67 38.93
C LYS A 253 -35.83 -25.11 38.42
N SER A 254 -35.16 -25.39 37.31
CA SER A 254 -35.10 -26.73 36.70
C SER A 254 -34.40 -27.76 37.61
N ILE A 255 -33.28 -27.40 38.24
CA ILE A 255 -32.54 -28.26 39.17
C ILE A 255 -33.39 -28.54 40.42
N CYS A 256 -34.00 -27.51 41.01
CA CYS A 256 -34.88 -27.68 42.17
C CYS A 256 -36.10 -28.56 41.83
N SER A 257 -36.72 -28.40 40.64
CA SER A 257 -37.81 -29.26 40.18
C SER A 257 -37.37 -30.73 40.01
N TYR A 258 -36.21 -30.98 39.39
CA TYR A 258 -35.66 -32.33 39.23
C TYR A 258 -35.42 -33.05 40.56
N TYR A 259 -34.91 -32.34 41.57
CA TYR A 259 -34.66 -32.90 42.90
C TYR A 259 -35.94 -33.01 43.75
N ARG A 260 -36.92 -32.11 43.58
CA ARG A 260 -38.27 -32.19 44.19
C ARG A 260 -38.97 -33.49 43.80
N ASN A 261 -38.97 -33.80 42.51
CA ASN A 261 -39.58 -34.99 41.92
C ASN A 261 -38.89 -36.32 42.31
N ARG A 262 -37.88 -36.28 43.18
CA ARG A 262 -37.15 -37.46 43.69
C ARG A 262 -37.24 -37.67 45.21
N GLY A 263 -37.94 -36.80 45.96
CA GLY A 263 -38.28 -37.05 47.37
C GLY A 263 -37.60 -36.16 48.42
N LEU A 264 -36.82 -35.16 48.01
CA LEU A 264 -36.25 -34.16 48.94
C LEU A 264 -37.37 -33.35 49.59
N GLN A 265 -37.59 -33.55 50.91
CA GLN A 265 -38.80 -33.07 51.59
C GLN A 265 -38.90 -31.54 51.63
N LEU A 266 -37.78 -30.83 51.87
CA LEU A 266 -37.69 -29.36 51.82
C LEU A 266 -38.26 -28.73 50.53
N LEU A 267 -38.20 -29.44 49.41
CA LEU A 267 -38.63 -28.93 48.10
C LEU A 267 -40.14 -29.12 47.87
N ARG A 268 -40.83 -29.88 48.72
CA ARG A 268 -42.25 -30.22 48.54
C ARG A 268 -43.15 -29.00 48.72
N ASP A 269 -42.85 -28.17 49.71
CA ASP A 269 -43.70 -27.06 50.20
C ASP A 269 -43.43 -25.73 49.49
N VAL A 270 -42.98 -25.78 48.24
CA VAL A 270 -42.71 -24.61 47.39
C VAL A 270 -43.57 -24.68 46.14
N ALA A 271 -44.37 -23.64 45.93
CA ALA A 271 -45.16 -23.45 44.73
C ALA A 271 -44.25 -23.02 43.57
N MET A 272 -43.61 -24.00 42.93
CA MET A 272 -43.00 -23.79 41.61
C MET A 272 -44.12 -23.56 40.60
N VAL A 273 -44.06 -22.45 39.87
CA VAL A 273 -44.94 -22.19 38.72
C VAL A 273 -44.39 -22.96 37.52
N ASP A 274 -45.19 -23.85 36.95
CA ASP A 274 -44.78 -24.74 35.85
C ASP A 274 -44.81 -24.07 34.45
N ASP A 275 -44.74 -22.74 34.36
CA ASP A 275 -44.66 -22.03 33.07
C ASP A 275 -43.22 -21.95 32.53
N TRP A 276 -42.72 -23.13 32.17
CA TRP A 276 -41.43 -23.32 31.52
C TRP A 276 -41.40 -22.74 30.09
N GLU A 277 -42.56 -22.50 29.46
CA GLU A 277 -42.66 -21.98 28.10
C GLU A 277 -42.58 -20.45 28.07
N GLU A 278 -43.29 -19.75 28.95
CA GLU A 278 -43.14 -18.31 29.17
C GLU A 278 -41.71 -17.98 29.60
N SER A 279 -41.15 -18.74 30.55
CA SER A 279 -39.76 -18.55 31.02
C SER A 279 -38.73 -18.67 29.89
N LEU A 280 -38.91 -19.60 28.94
CA LEU A 280 -38.03 -19.72 27.77
C LEU A 280 -38.28 -18.66 26.70
N LYS A 281 -39.52 -18.17 26.60
CA LYS A 281 -39.90 -17.07 25.71
C LYS A 281 -39.28 -15.75 26.17
N GLU A 282 -39.28 -15.45 27.48
CA GLU A 282 -38.58 -14.29 28.04
C GLU A 282 -37.08 -14.30 27.68
N ILE A 283 -36.39 -15.43 27.92
CA ILE A 283 -34.96 -15.59 27.61
C ILE A 283 -34.70 -15.34 26.12
N ARG A 284 -35.53 -15.88 25.22
CA ARG A 284 -35.42 -15.68 23.77
C ARG A 284 -35.66 -14.23 23.33
N VAL A 285 -36.57 -13.50 23.97
CA VAL A 285 -36.81 -12.08 23.69
C VAL A 285 -35.60 -11.24 24.10
N LEU A 286 -35.09 -11.44 25.32
CA LEU A 286 -33.88 -10.76 25.80
C LEU A 286 -32.64 -11.12 24.95
N GLU A 287 -32.52 -12.37 24.51
CA GLU A 287 -31.47 -12.81 23.59
C GLU A 287 -31.55 -12.04 22.26
N GLN A 288 -32.74 -11.96 21.65
CA GLN A 288 -32.95 -11.29 20.38
C GLN A 288 -32.68 -9.78 20.46
N GLU A 289 -33.12 -9.13 21.54
CA GLU A 289 -32.83 -7.70 21.78
C GLU A 289 -31.33 -7.44 21.94
N PHE A 290 -30.62 -8.26 22.72
CA PHE A 290 -29.16 -8.16 22.84
C PHE A 290 -28.46 -8.38 21.49
N GLN A 291 -28.87 -9.40 20.71
CA GLN A 291 -28.28 -9.70 19.40
C GLN A 291 -28.50 -8.56 18.40
N ASN A 292 -29.68 -7.93 18.42
CA ASN A 292 -29.99 -6.79 17.55
C ASN A 292 -29.09 -5.59 17.88
N ASP A 293 -29.04 -5.17 19.14
CA ASP A 293 -28.25 -4.01 19.58
C ASP A 293 -26.74 -4.25 19.40
N CYS A 294 -26.26 -5.46 19.69
CA CYS A 294 -24.87 -5.86 19.46
C CYS A 294 -24.51 -5.85 17.97
N THR A 295 -25.43 -6.29 17.09
CA THR A 295 -25.22 -6.30 15.64
C THR A 295 -25.19 -4.87 15.07
N ALA A 296 -26.07 -3.99 15.55
CA ALA A 296 -26.07 -2.58 15.18
C ALA A 296 -24.78 -1.88 15.61
N TYR A 297 -24.30 -2.14 16.83
CA TYR A 297 -23.03 -1.67 17.36
C TYR A 297 -21.83 -2.12 16.49
N MET A 298 -21.70 -3.43 16.21
CA MET A 298 -20.61 -3.96 15.37
C MET A 298 -20.67 -3.43 13.92
N GLY A 299 -21.87 -3.15 13.40
CA GLY A 299 -22.07 -2.51 12.10
C GLY A 299 -21.49 -1.10 12.06
N LEU A 300 -21.75 -0.29 13.09
CA LEU A 300 -21.20 1.07 13.20
C LEU A 300 -19.67 1.05 13.25
N GLU A 301 -19.07 0.22 14.11
CA GLU A 301 -17.61 0.06 14.20
C GLU A 301 -16.98 -0.31 12.85
N ARG A 302 -17.58 -1.26 12.12
CA ARG A 302 -17.11 -1.65 10.79
C ARG A 302 -17.15 -0.48 9.79
N THR A 303 -18.14 0.40 9.87
CA THR A 303 -18.21 1.59 8.99
C THR A 303 -17.24 2.70 9.40
N SER A 304 -16.97 2.91 10.70
CA SER A 304 -15.98 3.91 11.13
C SER A 304 -14.56 3.48 10.80
N LEU A 305 -14.21 2.21 11.04
CA LEU A 305 -12.92 1.65 10.64
C LEU A 305 -12.74 1.63 9.11
N SER A 306 -13.78 1.26 8.35
CA SER A 306 -13.74 1.32 6.88
C SER A 306 -13.57 2.74 6.34
N ARG A 307 -14.12 3.77 7.02
CA ARG A 307 -13.87 5.18 6.69
C ARG A 307 -12.42 5.56 7.01
N GLN A 308 -11.94 5.28 8.22
CA GLN A 308 -10.55 5.58 8.62
C GLN A 308 -9.50 4.92 7.69
N ILE A 309 -9.72 3.68 7.27
CA ILE A 309 -8.85 3.01 6.28
C ILE A 309 -8.92 3.72 4.91
N LYS A 310 -10.11 4.09 4.44
CA LYS A 310 -10.27 4.83 3.17
C LYS A 310 -9.54 6.18 3.23
N ASP A 311 -9.81 6.96 4.27
CA ASP A 311 -9.23 8.29 4.46
C ASP A 311 -7.69 8.20 4.56
N CYS A 312 -7.17 7.16 5.22
CA CYS A 312 -5.72 6.88 5.28
C CYS A 312 -5.13 6.56 3.90
N LEU A 313 -5.78 5.69 3.11
CA LEU A 313 -5.35 5.34 1.75
C LEU A 313 -5.39 6.54 0.80
N GLU A 314 -6.43 7.38 0.86
CA GLU A 314 -6.52 8.60 0.05
C GLU A 314 -5.40 9.60 0.41
N ASN A 315 -5.06 9.75 1.70
CA ASN A 315 -3.93 10.57 2.12
C ASN A 315 -2.57 10.00 1.67
N LEU A 316 -2.37 8.69 1.74
CA LEU A 316 -1.12 8.05 1.28
C LEU A 316 -0.92 8.22 -0.24
N ILE A 317 -1.99 8.05 -1.03
CA ILE A 317 -1.96 8.30 -2.48
C ILE A 317 -1.65 9.78 -2.75
N ALA A 318 -2.29 10.71 -2.04
CA ALA A 318 -2.05 12.15 -2.19
C ALA A 318 -0.63 12.58 -1.82
N LEU A 319 0.02 11.90 -0.86
CA LEU A 319 1.44 12.10 -0.55
C LEU A 319 2.35 11.55 -1.64
N GLN A 320 2.06 10.34 -2.15
CA GLN A 320 2.86 9.70 -3.20
C GLN A 320 2.81 10.47 -4.53
N VAL A 321 1.65 11.02 -4.91
CA VAL A 321 1.53 11.88 -6.09
C VAL A 321 2.39 13.15 -5.95
N LYS A 322 2.36 13.81 -4.78
CA LYS A 322 3.16 15.02 -4.53
C LYS A 322 4.66 14.77 -4.55
N ASP A 323 5.12 13.60 -4.08
CA ASP A 323 6.51 13.18 -4.15
C ASP A 323 6.97 12.94 -5.60
N LEU A 324 6.15 12.25 -6.41
CA LEU A 324 6.42 12.07 -7.85
C LEU A 324 6.46 13.41 -8.60
N GLU A 325 5.47 14.27 -8.41
CA GLU A 325 5.48 15.62 -9.01
C GLU A 325 6.71 16.45 -8.57
N GLN A 326 7.19 16.25 -7.34
CA GLN A 326 8.36 16.96 -6.85
C GLN A 326 9.64 16.45 -7.53
N GLN A 327 9.77 15.12 -7.65
CA GLN A 327 10.85 14.50 -8.42
C GLN A 327 10.84 14.97 -9.87
N ASP A 328 9.67 15.16 -10.47
CA ASP A 328 9.51 15.69 -11.84
C ASP A 328 9.95 17.15 -11.95
N ARG A 329 9.58 18.01 -11.00
CA ARG A 329 10.07 19.39 -10.92
C ARG A 329 11.59 19.46 -10.72
N ASP A 330 12.15 18.63 -9.84
CA ASP A 330 13.58 18.55 -9.60
C ASP A 330 14.35 18.06 -10.83
N CYS A 331 13.85 17.04 -11.53
CA CYS A 331 14.47 16.51 -12.74
C CYS A 331 14.42 17.51 -13.91
N LEU A 332 13.30 18.22 -14.11
CA LEU A 332 13.18 19.26 -15.14
C LEU A 332 14.11 20.46 -14.86
N ARG A 333 14.26 20.89 -13.60
CA ARG A 333 15.18 21.96 -13.22
C ARG A 333 16.64 21.58 -13.53
N ASP A 334 17.03 20.34 -13.26
CA ASP A 334 18.39 19.88 -13.47
C ASP A 334 18.70 19.57 -14.94
N LEU A 335 17.69 19.16 -15.72
CA LEU A 335 17.75 19.05 -17.19
C LEU A 335 17.97 20.42 -17.85
N TYR A 336 17.28 21.45 -17.35
CA TYR A 336 17.21 22.80 -17.90
C TYR A 336 18.60 23.45 -18.06
N ILE A 337 18.84 24.00 -19.26
CA ILE A 337 19.94 24.92 -19.56
C ILE A 337 19.40 26.34 -19.74
N THR A 338 18.29 26.44 -20.48
CA THR A 338 17.63 27.66 -20.95
C THR A 338 16.19 27.30 -21.33
N ASN A 339 15.34 28.32 -21.54
CA ASN A 339 14.01 28.15 -22.10
C ASN A 339 14.05 28.46 -23.61
N PRO A 340 13.94 27.46 -24.52
CA PRO A 340 14.09 27.74 -25.95
C PRO A 340 13.00 28.67 -26.52
N ARG A 341 11.84 28.80 -25.85
CA ARG A 341 10.82 29.80 -26.18
C ARG A 341 11.33 31.23 -25.98
N ASP A 342 12.04 31.48 -24.88
CA ASP A 342 12.67 32.78 -24.60
C ASP A 342 13.89 33.00 -25.50
N ASP A 343 14.62 31.95 -25.89
CA ASP A 343 15.69 32.06 -26.90
C ASP A 343 15.16 32.40 -28.29
N ARG A 344 14.05 31.80 -28.73
CA ARG A 344 13.38 32.17 -29.99
C ARG A 344 13.01 33.65 -29.96
N LYS A 345 12.41 34.11 -28.85
CA LYS A 345 12.06 35.51 -28.65
C LYS A 345 13.29 36.42 -28.65
N ARG A 346 14.34 36.09 -27.89
CA ARG A 346 15.64 36.80 -27.84
C ARG A 346 16.26 36.94 -29.23
N LEU A 347 16.21 35.88 -30.04
CA LEU A 347 16.73 35.88 -31.41
C LEU A 347 15.88 36.74 -32.35
N LEU A 348 14.55 36.70 -32.24
CA LEU A 348 13.64 37.56 -33.00
C LEU A 348 13.83 39.04 -32.63
N ASP A 349 13.78 39.38 -31.34
CA ASP A 349 13.95 40.75 -30.83
C ASP A 349 15.31 41.33 -31.27
N ALA A 350 16.40 40.56 -31.13
CA ALA A 350 17.74 40.96 -31.55
C ALA A 350 17.89 41.11 -33.09
N LYS A 351 17.07 40.41 -33.88
CA LYS A 351 17.01 40.53 -35.36
C LYS A 351 15.91 41.49 -35.83
N GLY A 352 15.28 42.24 -34.92
CA GLY A 352 14.33 43.30 -35.23
C GLY A 352 12.87 42.84 -35.44
N GLY A 353 12.50 41.65 -34.98
CA GLY A 353 11.18 41.06 -35.12
C GLY A 353 11.01 40.20 -36.38
N LEU A 354 9.98 39.35 -36.37
CA LEU A 354 9.62 38.52 -37.52
C LEU A 354 8.86 39.35 -38.56
N LEU A 355 9.11 39.07 -39.84
CA LEU A 355 8.31 39.58 -40.97
C LEU A 355 7.76 38.38 -41.75
N PRO A 356 6.44 38.26 -41.96
CA PRO A 356 5.84 37.13 -42.69
C PRO A 356 6.49 36.86 -44.04
N ASP A 357 6.69 37.92 -44.84
CA ASP A 357 7.30 37.85 -46.18
C ASP A 357 8.67 37.13 -46.20
N SER A 358 9.41 37.12 -45.09
CA SER A 358 10.74 36.49 -44.99
C SER A 358 10.72 34.96 -44.99
N PHE A 359 9.56 34.33 -44.77
CA PHE A 359 9.40 32.87 -44.70
C PHE A 359 8.14 32.34 -45.38
N ASP A 360 7.17 33.19 -45.70
CA ASP A 360 5.90 32.85 -46.37
C ASP A 360 6.09 32.04 -47.67
N TRP A 361 7.17 32.31 -48.41
CA TRP A 361 7.49 31.60 -49.65
C TRP A 361 7.96 30.15 -49.39
N VAL A 362 8.62 29.90 -48.25
CA VAL A 362 9.05 28.55 -47.82
C VAL A 362 7.81 27.72 -47.50
N MET A 363 6.87 28.26 -46.73
CA MET A 363 5.57 27.63 -46.42
C MET A 363 4.78 27.26 -47.68
N LYS A 364 4.84 28.11 -48.71
CA LYS A 364 4.15 27.92 -50.00
C LYS A 364 4.90 27.00 -50.98
N SER A 365 6.15 26.64 -50.69
CA SER A 365 6.97 25.79 -51.56
C SER A 365 6.42 24.36 -51.66
N ALA A 366 6.57 23.76 -52.83
CA ALA A 366 6.19 22.35 -53.04
C ALA A 366 6.95 21.42 -52.08
N THR A 367 8.22 21.69 -51.82
CA THR A 367 9.09 20.92 -50.91
C THR A 367 8.59 20.94 -49.47
N PHE A 368 8.20 22.10 -48.93
CA PHE A 368 7.62 22.19 -47.60
C PHE A 368 6.28 21.48 -47.52
N GLN A 369 5.40 21.70 -48.52
CA GLN A 369 4.10 21.05 -48.56
C GLN A 369 4.19 19.53 -48.71
N GLN A 370 5.21 19.02 -49.41
CA GLN A 370 5.54 17.60 -49.46
C GLN A 370 5.94 17.09 -48.07
N TRP A 371 6.99 17.68 -47.48
CA TRP A 371 7.48 17.33 -46.13
C TRP A 371 6.37 17.39 -45.07
N HIS A 372 5.47 18.37 -45.13
CA HIS A 372 4.41 18.49 -44.15
C HIS A 372 3.36 17.37 -44.28
N ARG A 373 2.94 17.06 -45.51
CA ARG A 373 1.77 16.20 -45.79
C ARG A 373 2.07 14.70 -45.94
N GLU A 374 3.22 14.33 -46.51
CA GLU A 374 3.55 12.92 -46.76
C GLU A 374 4.03 12.22 -45.47
N LYS A 375 4.01 10.87 -45.44
CA LYS A 375 4.60 10.07 -44.36
C LYS A 375 5.99 9.53 -44.71
N GLN A 376 6.35 9.64 -45.99
CA GLN A 376 7.57 9.17 -46.61
C GLN A 376 8.69 10.22 -46.50
N THR A 377 8.34 11.48 -46.27
CA THR A 377 9.26 12.58 -46.01
C THR A 377 9.02 13.11 -44.60
N ASN A 378 10.06 13.06 -43.77
CA ASN A 378 10.02 13.47 -42.36
C ASN A 378 11.30 14.19 -41.91
N LEU A 379 12.17 14.59 -42.84
CA LEU A 379 13.25 15.53 -42.59
C LEU A 379 13.23 16.62 -43.66
N LEU A 380 13.15 17.88 -43.24
CA LEU A 380 13.31 19.05 -44.09
C LEU A 380 14.66 19.70 -43.76
N TRP A 381 15.53 19.86 -44.74
CA TRP A 381 16.80 20.57 -44.59
C TRP A 381 16.76 21.88 -45.38
N ILE A 382 16.84 23.00 -44.66
CA ILE A 382 16.91 24.36 -45.21
C ILE A 382 18.38 24.77 -45.21
N LYS A 383 19.05 24.61 -46.35
CA LYS A 383 20.47 24.90 -46.48
C LYS A 383 20.71 26.23 -47.19
N GLY A 384 21.70 26.96 -46.75
CA GLY A 384 22.10 28.20 -47.40
C GLY A 384 23.27 28.88 -46.71
N ASP A 385 23.87 29.85 -47.37
CA ASP A 385 25.04 30.55 -46.86
C ASP A 385 24.72 31.54 -45.71
N PRO A 386 25.74 32.11 -45.02
CA PRO A 386 25.53 33.14 -44.01
C PRO A 386 24.74 34.35 -44.56
N GLY A 387 23.95 35.00 -43.71
CA GLY A 387 23.15 36.18 -44.09
C GLY A 387 21.83 35.87 -44.84
N LYS A 388 21.69 34.72 -45.51
CA LYS A 388 20.51 34.30 -46.30
C LYS A 388 19.21 34.05 -45.50
N GLY A 389 19.01 34.67 -44.34
CA GLY A 389 17.72 34.67 -43.60
C GLY A 389 17.34 33.42 -42.79
N LYS A 390 18.08 32.29 -42.87
CA LYS A 390 17.75 30.98 -42.24
C LYS A 390 17.06 31.03 -40.86
N THR A 391 17.62 31.73 -39.87
CA THR A 391 16.98 31.81 -38.53
C THR A 391 15.59 32.44 -38.56
N MET A 392 15.37 33.47 -39.40
CA MET A 392 14.05 34.11 -39.51
C MET A 392 13.04 33.16 -40.14
N ILE A 393 13.48 32.40 -41.15
CA ILE A 393 12.70 31.29 -41.73
C ILE A 393 12.34 30.29 -40.65
N ILE A 394 13.32 29.76 -39.90
CA ILE A 394 13.07 28.78 -38.84
C ILE A 394 12.14 29.33 -37.74
N CYS A 395 12.32 30.58 -37.29
CA CYS A 395 11.43 31.18 -36.29
C CYS A 395 9.98 31.28 -36.77
N GLY A 396 9.76 31.70 -38.03
CA GLY A 396 8.42 31.75 -38.62
C GLY A 396 7.81 30.37 -38.87
N LEU A 397 8.62 29.40 -39.31
CA LEU A 397 8.19 28.01 -39.41
C LEU A 397 7.78 27.46 -38.03
N CYS A 398 8.51 27.75 -36.96
CA CYS A 398 8.10 27.33 -35.60
C CYS A 398 6.79 27.97 -35.16
N GLU A 399 6.56 29.25 -35.47
CA GLU A 399 5.33 29.96 -35.11
C GLU A 399 4.10 29.43 -35.86
N GLU A 400 4.23 29.13 -37.16
CA GLU A 400 3.18 28.45 -37.93
C GLU A 400 2.97 27.00 -37.47
N LEU A 401 4.04 26.22 -37.29
CA LEU A 401 3.95 24.80 -36.90
C LEU A 401 3.34 24.61 -35.51
N GLU A 402 3.57 25.54 -34.56
CA GLU A 402 2.92 25.54 -33.24
C GLU A 402 1.38 25.69 -33.34
N ASN A 403 0.87 26.21 -34.47
CA ASN A 403 -0.56 26.41 -34.76
C ASN A 403 -1.14 25.38 -35.75
N MET A 404 -0.32 24.55 -36.41
CA MET A 404 -0.76 23.62 -37.45
C MET A 404 -0.95 22.18 -36.96
N ALA A 405 -2.09 21.57 -37.31
CA ALA A 405 -2.31 20.15 -37.13
C ALA A 405 -1.37 19.31 -38.02
N PRO A 406 -0.77 18.21 -37.51
CA PRO A 406 -1.07 17.53 -36.24
C PRO A 406 -0.22 17.97 -35.02
N TYR A 407 0.48 19.10 -35.08
CA TYR A 407 1.47 19.52 -34.07
C TYR A 407 1.05 20.60 -33.04
N PRO A 408 -0.23 20.98 -32.80
CA PRO A 408 -0.52 21.94 -31.73
C PRO A 408 0.00 21.40 -30.40
N ASP A 409 0.73 22.26 -29.69
CA ASP A 409 1.49 21.96 -28.46
C ASP A 409 2.66 20.95 -28.58
N LEU A 410 3.04 20.43 -29.75
CA LEU A 410 4.14 19.45 -29.92
C LEU A 410 5.20 19.84 -30.96
N VAL A 411 5.66 21.09 -30.89
CA VAL A 411 6.87 21.57 -31.60
C VAL A 411 7.99 21.81 -30.59
N SER A 412 9.03 20.97 -30.63
CA SER A 412 10.21 21.07 -29.77
C SER A 412 11.41 21.54 -30.59
N TYR A 413 12.20 22.48 -30.06
CA TYR A 413 13.21 23.17 -30.85
C TYR A 413 14.42 23.68 -30.07
N PHE A 414 15.53 23.87 -30.81
CA PHE A 414 16.78 24.41 -30.30
C PHE A 414 17.46 25.29 -31.36
N PHE A 415 18.12 26.35 -30.92
CA PHE A 415 18.86 27.27 -31.79
C PHE A 415 20.35 27.19 -31.41
N CYS A 416 21.17 26.56 -32.25
CA CYS A 416 22.61 26.51 -32.02
C CYS A 416 23.23 27.92 -32.10
N GLN A 417 24.21 28.21 -31.26
CA GLN A 417 24.96 29.47 -31.24
C GLN A 417 26.43 29.14 -30.97
N GLY A 418 27.27 29.09 -32.00
CA GLY A 418 28.63 28.52 -31.91
C GLY A 418 29.54 29.22 -30.90
N THR A 419 29.28 30.51 -30.66
CA THR A 419 30.01 31.36 -29.71
C THR A 419 29.59 31.18 -28.24
N ASP A 420 28.54 30.41 -27.94
CA ASP A 420 28.07 30.18 -26.57
C ASP A 420 28.19 28.68 -26.22
N PRO A 421 28.97 28.29 -25.19
CA PRO A 421 29.18 26.89 -24.81
C PRO A 421 27.89 26.19 -24.33
N ASN A 422 26.84 26.94 -23.98
CA ASN A 422 25.54 26.38 -23.63
C ASN A 422 24.72 25.97 -24.86
N PHE A 423 25.11 26.40 -26.08
CA PHE A 423 24.36 26.22 -27.32
C PHE A 423 25.13 25.53 -28.46
N ASN A 424 26.42 25.20 -28.29
CA ASN A 424 27.27 24.63 -29.35
C ASN A 424 27.58 23.13 -29.21
N SER A 425 26.81 22.38 -28.41
CA SER A 425 27.04 20.94 -28.18
C SER A 425 25.81 20.06 -28.41
N ALA A 426 26.04 18.85 -28.93
CA ALA A 426 25.01 17.85 -29.15
C ALA A 426 24.27 17.43 -27.86
N THR A 427 24.96 17.47 -26.70
CA THR A 427 24.36 17.24 -25.38
C THR A 427 23.38 18.36 -25.01
N ALA A 428 23.74 19.62 -25.27
CA ALA A 428 22.85 20.76 -25.02
C ALA A 428 21.62 20.74 -25.94
N VAL A 429 21.80 20.40 -27.23
CA VAL A 429 20.70 20.18 -28.18
C VAL A 429 19.71 19.15 -27.63
N LEU A 430 20.19 17.98 -27.18
CA LEU A 430 19.30 16.97 -26.60
C LEU A 430 18.64 17.44 -25.30
N ARG A 431 19.35 18.13 -24.40
CA ARG A 431 18.74 18.67 -23.16
C ARG A 431 17.61 19.65 -23.48
N GLY A 432 17.79 20.54 -24.44
CA GLY A 432 16.75 21.48 -24.89
C GLY A 432 15.56 20.78 -25.56
N LEU A 433 15.80 19.83 -26.48
CA LEU A 433 14.72 19.09 -27.14
C LEU A 433 13.92 18.20 -26.16
N ILE A 434 14.60 17.48 -25.26
CA ILE A 434 13.99 16.67 -24.21
C ILE A 434 13.19 17.56 -23.26
N TYR A 435 13.70 18.74 -22.88
CA TYR A 435 13.01 19.67 -22.00
C TYR A 435 11.68 20.16 -22.61
N LEU A 436 11.70 20.61 -23.87
CA LEU A 436 10.45 21.03 -24.53
C LEU A 436 9.47 19.85 -24.70
N LEU A 437 9.93 18.67 -25.12
CA LEU A 437 9.07 17.48 -25.21
C LEU A 437 8.46 17.10 -23.85
N ALA A 438 9.22 17.19 -22.75
CA ALA A 438 8.75 16.84 -21.42
C ALA A 438 7.73 17.85 -20.86
N ILE A 439 7.90 19.16 -21.08
CA ILE A 439 6.87 20.14 -20.65
C ILE A 439 5.62 20.13 -21.53
N GLN A 440 5.75 19.74 -22.81
CA GLN A 440 4.63 19.61 -23.77
C GLN A 440 3.86 18.29 -23.62
N ARG A 441 4.54 17.21 -23.22
CA ARG A 441 3.96 15.88 -22.97
C ARG A 441 4.52 15.30 -21.67
N PRO A 442 4.00 15.72 -20.50
CA PRO A 442 4.53 15.33 -19.19
C PRO A 442 4.69 13.82 -18.96
N SER A 443 3.89 12.96 -19.60
CA SER A 443 4.04 11.51 -19.53
C SER A 443 5.41 10.99 -19.97
N LEU A 444 6.11 11.72 -20.86
CA LEU A 444 7.43 11.34 -21.36
C LEU A 444 8.56 11.55 -20.34
N ILE A 445 8.33 12.27 -19.24
CA ILE A 445 9.34 12.47 -18.20
C ILE A 445 9.73 11.15 -17.51
N SER A 446 8.84 10.14 -17.54
CA SER A 446 9.09 8.77 -17.07
C SER A 446 10.42 8.21 -17.58
N HIS A 447 10.66 8.29 -18.90
CA HIS A 447 11.90 7.82 -19.55
C HIS A 447 13.17 8.49 -19.03
N LEU A 448 13.06 9.73 -18.54
CA LEU A 448 14.13 10.50 -17.95
C LEU A 448 14.29 10.19 -16.45
N GLN A 449 13.17 10.05 -15.73
CA GLN A 449 13.13 9.70 -14.30
C GLN A 449 13.76 8.35 -13.99
N GLU A 450 13.55 7.34 -14.84
CA GLU A 450 14.12 6.00 -14.65
C GLU A 450 15.65 6.05 -14.55
N GLU A 451 16.32 6.80 -15.43
CA GLU A 451 17.78 7.00 -15.38
C GLU A 451 18.18 7.96 -14.25
N TYR A 452 17.46 9.09 -14.10
CA TYR A 452 17.76 10.14 -13.12
C TYR A 452 17.75 9.61 -11.68
N LYS A 453 16.84 8.68 -11.35
CA LYS A 453 16.76 8.01 -10.04
C LYS A 453 17.90 7.02 -9.78
N ILE A 454 18.58 6.53 -10.82
CA ILE A 454 19.68 5.57 -10.73
C ILE A 454 21.04 6.28 -10.66
N VAL A 455 21.30 7.22 -11.58
CA VAL A 455 22.64 7.85 -11.71
C VAL A 455 22.73 9.27 -11.15
N GLY A 456 21.58 9.96 -10.99
CA GLY A 456 21.52 11.35 -10.55
C GLY A 456 21.97 12.39 -11.58
N SER A 457 21.44 13.61 -11.39
CA SER A 457 21.68 14.82 -12.18
C SER A 457 23.07 14.93 -12.85
N ARG A 458 24.14 15.07 -12.06
CA ARG A 458 25.49 15.33 -12.55
C ARG A 458 26.05 14.21 -13.45
N ALA A 459 25.69 12.95 -13.20
CA ALA A 459 26.16 11.84 -14.04
C ALA A 459 25.33 11.71 -15.33
N LEU A 460 24.04 12.06 -15.26
CA LEU A 460 23.11 12.01 -16.39
C LEU A 460 23.35 13.12 -17.41
N PHE A 461 23.56 14.35 -16.93
CA PHE A 461 23.52 15.56 -17.75
C PHE A 461 24.91 16.10 -18.13
N ASP A 462 25.88 15.96 -17.23
CA ASP A 462 27.24 16.53 -17.38
C ASP A 462 28.35 15.46 -17.28
N GLY A 463 27.97 14.18 -17.16
CA GLY A 463 28.89 13.05 -17.04
C GLY A 463 29.52 12.61 -18.36
N LEU A 464 30.61 11.84 -18.30
CA LEU A 464 31.34 11.32 -19.48
C LEU A 464 30.44 10.53 -20.45
N ASN A 465 29.37 9.91 -19.93
CA ASN A 465 28.41 9.13 -20.71
C ASN A 465 27.10 9.89 -21.02
N ALA A 466 26.98 11.17 -20.69
CA ALA A 466 25.72 11.94 -20.80
C ALA A 466 25.10 11.85 -22.20
N TRP A 467 25.90 11.94 -23.26
CA TRP A 467 25.44 11.73 -24.64
C TRP A 467 24.79 10.36 -24.87
N VAL A 468 25.37 9.29 -24.32
CA VAL A 468 24.87 7.93 -24.47
C VAL A 468 23.53 7.79 -23.76
N THR A 469 23.44 8.24 -22.50
CA THR A 469 22.20 8.12 -21.73
C THR A 469 21.10 9.03 -22.28
N LEU A 470 21.39 10.30 -22.58
CA LEU A 470 20.40 11.24 -23.14
C LEU A 470 19.92 10.83 -24.53
N SER A 471 20.81 10.32 -25.41
CA SER A 471 20.36 9.78 -26.70
C SER A 471 19.59 8.46 -26.56
N GLY A 472 19.81 7.70 -25.47
CA GLY A 472 18.97 6.56 -25.09
C GLY A 472 17.56 6.99 -24.67
N ILE A 473 17.47 7.91 -23.70
CA ILE A 473 16.21 8.52 -23.24
C ILE A 473 15.42 9.11 -24.42
N PHE A 474 16.08 9.91 -25.25
CA PHE A 474 15.46 10.56 -26.41
C PHE A 474 14.88 9.53 -27.39
N ARG A 475 15.60 8.45 -27.72
CA ARG A 475 15.05 7.36 -28.54
C ARG A 475 13.79 6.74 -27.92
N ARG A 476 13.76 6.53 -26.60
CA ARG A 476 12.56 5.98 -25.92
C ARG A 476 11.39 6.96 -25.97
N MET A 477 11.62 8.25 -25.72
CA MET A 477 10.60 9.30 -25.85
C MET A 477 10.03 9.41 -27.28
N LEU A 478 10.87 9.30 -28.32
CA LEU A 478 10.43 9.30 -29.72
C LEU A 478 9.81 7.97 -30.19
N GLN A 479 9.76 6.95 -29.34
CA GLN A 479 9.11 5.66 -29.60
C GLN A 479 7.90 5.42 -28.69
N ASP A 480 7.59 6.36 -27.79
CA ASP A 480 6.51 6.23 -26.81
C ASP A 480 5.13 6.38 -27.49
N PRO A 481 4.17 5.47 -27.26
CA PRO A 481 2.82 5.56 -27.82
C PRO A 481 2.05 6.86 -27.48
N ALA A 482 2.42 7.59 -26.43
CA ALA A 482 1.82 8.88 -26.08
C ALA A 482 2.34 10.07 -26.93
N LEU A 483 3.33 9.86 -27.80
CA LEU A 483 3.83 10.84 -28.77
C LEU A 483 3.24 10.57 -30.16
N GLU A 484 1.93 10.79 -30.34
CA GLU A 484 1.22 10.46 -31.59
C GLU A 484 1.80 11.14 -32.85
N SER A 485 2.30 12.37 -32.72
CA SER A 485 3.15 13.05 -33.71
C SER A 485 3.91 14.20 -33.04
N ALA A 486 5.05 14.61 -33.61
CA ALA A 486 5.81 15.77 -33.13
C ALA A 486 6.64 16.40 -34.24
N CYS A 487 6.96 17.69 -34.09
CA CYS A 487 7.94 18.37 -34.94
C CYS A 487 9.15 18.81 -34.12
N LEU A 488 10.35 18.48 -34.61
CA LEU A 488 11.64 18.75 -33.98
C LEU A 488 12.44 19.72 -34.86
N VAL A 489 12.85 20.88 -34.33
CA VAL A 489 13.47 21.94 -35.14
C VAL A 489 14.83 22.36 -34.61
N LEU A 490 15.85 22.36 -35.48
CA LEU A 490 17.21 22.81 -35.16
C LEU A 490 17.66 23.92 -36.12
N ASP A 491 17.88 25.14 -35.61
CA ASP A 491 18.55 26.20 -36.37
C ASP A 491 20.08 26.09 -36.25
N ALA A 492 20.79 26.45 -37.32
CA ALA A 492 22.25 26.56 -37.38
C ALA A 492 23.01 25.30 -36.92
N LEU A 493 22.61 24.12 -37.40
CA LEU A 493 23.22 22.83 -37.05
C LEU A 493 24.73 22.75 -37.31
N ASP A 494 25.28 23.56 -38.23
CA ASP A 494 26.71 23.72 -38.45
C ASP A 494 27.46 24.38 -37.27
N GLU A 495 26.77 25.15 -36.43
CA GLU A 495 27.31 25.78 -35.21
C GLU A 495 27.22 24.86 -33.98
N CYS A 496 26.82 23.60 -34.16
CA CYS A 496 27.15 22.55 -33.22
C CYS A 496 28.62 22.15 -33.44
N ASP A 497 29.52 22.57 -32.56
CA ASP A 497 30.94 22.21 -32.57
C ASP A 497 31.17 20.83 -31.95
N SER A 498 30.60 20.60 -30.77
CA SER A 498 30.87 19.39 -29.99
C SER A 498 29.86 18.28 -30.28
N GLY A 499 30.32 17.17 -30.85
CA GLY A 499 29.52 15.96 -31.04
C GLY A 499 28.58 15.95 -32.26
N ARG A 500 28.62 16.95 -33.14
CA ARG A 500 27.71 17.10 -34.30
C ARG A 500 27.54 15.83 -35.14
N LYS A 501 28.60 15.07 -35.36
CA LYS A 501 28.53 13.79 -36.07
C LYS A 501 27.56 12.80 -35.42
N TYR A 502 27.61 12.64 -34.10
CA TYR A 502 26.72 11.75 -33.37
C TYR A 502 25.28 12.25 -33.36
N LEU A 503 25.08 13.58 -33.35
CA LEU A 503 23.76 14.20 -33.52
C LEU A 503 23.19 13.96 -34.92
N LEU A 504 23.98 14.13 -35.97
CA LEU A 504 23.62 13.78 -37.36
C LEU A 504 23.30 12.30 -37.52
N ASP A 505 24.07 11.41 -36.86
CA ASP A 505 23.81 9.98 -36.83
C ASP A 505 22.46 9.67 -36.13
N LEU A 506 22.21 10.26 -34.97
CA LEU A 506 20.96 10.11 -34.20
C LEU A 506 19.72 10.66 -34.92
N ILE A 507 19.83 11.81 -35.60
CA ILE A 507 18.70 12.41 -36.34
C ILE A 507 18.26 11.46 -37.46
N VAL A 508 19.19 10.98 -38.29
CA VAL A 508 18.86 10.07 -39.41
C VAL A 508 18.50 8.65 -38.94
N GLU A 509 18.93 8.23 -37.76
CA GLU A 509 18.38 7.06 -37.08
C GLU A 509 16.90 7.29 -36.69
N SER A 510 16.61 8.43 -36.05
CA SER A 510 15.28 8.77 -35.55
C SER A 510 14.22 8.88 -36.66
N THR A 511 14.57 9.39 -37.85
CA THR A 511 13.63 9.42 -39.00
C THR A 511 13.16 8.02 -39.42
N SER A 512 13.95 6.98 -39.12
CA SER A 512 13.66 5.59 -39.47
C SER A 512 12.90 4.85 -38.36
N VAL A 513 13.23 5.11 -37.08
CA VAL A 513 12.58 4.44 -35.93
C VAL A 513 11.33 5.16 -35.41
N ALA A 514 11.17 6.45 -35.71
CA ALA A 514 10.06 7.30 -35.28
C ALA A 514 9.42 8.04 -36.48
N PRO A 515 8.80 7.32 -37.46
CA PRO A 515 8.27 7.93 -38.69
C PRO A 515 7.05 8.87 -38.48
N HIS A 516 6.52 8.95 -37.26
CA HIS A 516 5.48 9.91 -36.86
C HIS A 516 6.07 11.26 -36.38
N VAL A 517 7.38 11.31 -36.12
CA VAL A 517 8.13 12.52 -35.80
C VAL A 517 8.71 13.11 -37.08
N LYS A 518 8.65 14.44 -37.21
CA LYS A 518 9.29 15.18 -38.30
C LYS A 518 10.39 16.10 -37.80
N TRP A 519 11.42 16.27 -38.61
CA TRP A 519 12.53 17.19 -38.38
C TRP A 519 12.50 18.36 -39.36
N VAL A 520 12.82 19.55 -38.88
CA VAL A 520 13.25 20.70 -39.67
C VAL A 520 14.66 21.10 -39.22
N LEU A 521 15.61 21.17 -40.14
CA LEU A 521 17.00 21.49 -39.86
C LEU A 521 17.42 22.68 -40.71
N SER A 522 18.15 23.63 -40.13
CA SER A 522 18.83 24.71 -40.85
C SER A 522 20.34 24.56 -40.72
N SER A 523 21.08 24.78 -41.80
CA SER A 523 22.55 24.89 -41.73
C SER A 523 23.16 25.64 -42.90
N ARG A 524 24.46 25.94 -42.79
CA ARG A 524 25.36 26.22 -43.92
C ARG A 524 25.58 24.97 -44.79
N ASN A 525 26.13 25.18 -45.98
CA ASN A 525 26.53 24.15 -46.95
C ASN A 525 27.79 23.36 -46.49
N PHE A 526 27.70 22.68 -45.34
CA PHE A 526 28.81 21.93 -44.73
C PHE A 526 28.89 20.48 -45.26
N PRO A 527 30.05 20.00 -45.75
CA PRO A 527 30.15 18.68 -46.39
C PRO A 527 29.77 17.48 -45.51
N ASP A 528 29.97 17.54 -44.19
CA ASP A 528 29.58 16.46 -43.28
C ASP A 528 28.06 16.39 -43.05
N ILE A 529 27.37 17.54 -43.10
CA ILE A 529 25.91 17.61 -43.06
C ILE A 529 25.36 17.14 -44.41
N GLU A 530 25.84 17.69 -45.53
CA GLU A 530 25.36 17.35 -46.88
C GLU A 530 25.53 15.85 -47.19
N ALA A 531 26.72 15.30 -46.92
CA ALA A 531 27.00 13.87 -47.12
C ALA A 531 26.22 12.93 -46.16
N LYS A 532 25.51 13.47 -45.17
CA LYS A 532 24.53 12.75 -44.34
C LYS A 532 23.12 12.91 -44.88
N MET A 533 22.68 14.13 -45.20
CA MET A 533 21.33 14.41 -45.71
C MET A 533 21.08 13.74 -47.06
N THR A 534 22.04 13.77 -47.99
CA THR A 534 21.95 13.06 -49.29
C THR A 534 21.79 11.53 -49.15
N LYS A 535 22.09 10.95 -47.98
CA LYS A 535 21.91 9.51 -47.70
C LYS A 535 20.61 9.20 -46.94
N CYS A 536 19.90 10.22 -46.44
CA CYS A 536 18.62 10.06 -45.76
C CYS A 536 17.50 10.05 -46.79
N GLN A 537 16.91 8.88 -47.06
CA GLN A 537 15.89 8.73 -48.12
C GLN A 537 14.58 9.49 -47.83
N THR A 538 14.34 9.90 -46.58
CA THR A 538 13.17 10.65 -46.14
C THR A 538 13.43 12.16 -46.02
N ALA A 539 14.62 12.61 -46.43
CA ALA A 539 15.03 14.01 -46.43
C ALA A 539 14.63 14.73 -47.74
N VAL A 540 14.09 15.94 -47.60
CA VAL A 540 13.92 16.89 -48.70
C VAL A 540 14.62 18.19 -48.39
N VAL A 541 15.06 18.91 -49.43
CA VAL A 541 15.98 20.05 -49.30
C VAL A 541 15.37 21.31 -49.89
N ILE A 542 15.39 22.41 -49.12
CA ILE A 542 15.18 23.76 -49.61
C ILE A 542 16.53 24.46 -49.61
N ASP A 543 17.04 24.72 -50.80
CA ASP A 543 18.33 25.35 -51.05
C ASP A 543 18.10 26.84 -51.31
N LEU A 544 18.67 27.71 -50.47
CA LEU A 544 18.46 29.16 -50.52
C LEU A 544 19.28 29.86 -51.62
N GLU A 545 20.32 29.22 -52.14
CA GLU A 545 21.05 29.70 -53.32
C GLU A 545 20.24 29.42 -54.60
N MET A 546 19.59 28.25 -54.68
CA MET A 546 18.67 27.90 -55.77
C MET A 546 17.34 28.67 -55.75
N ASN A 547 17.07 29.45 -54.70
CA ASN A 547 15.86 30.26 -54.53
C ASN A 547 16.17 31.77 -54.37
N GLU A 548 17.28 32.25 -54.94
CA GLU A 548 17.80 33.61 -54.76
C GLU A 548 16.78 34.74 -55.03
N GLY A 549 15.84 34.56 -55.95
CA GLY A 549 14.74 35.52 -56.17
C GLY A 549 13.92 35.76 -54.89
N HIS A 550 13.41 34.69 -54.28
CA HIS A 550 12.63 34.79 -53.05
C HIS A 550 13.45 35.25 -51.84
N VAL A 551 14.74 34.92 -51.79
CA VAL A 551 15.65 35.46 -50.76
C VAL A 551 15.84 36.97 -50.95
N THR A 552 15.94 37.45 -52.20
CA THR A 552 16.03 38.87 -52.53
C THR A 552 14.73 39.60 -52.18
N ASP A 553 13.58 39.07 -52.59
CA ASP A 553 12.24 39.60 -52.24
C ASP A 553 12.09 39.75 -50.71
N SER A 554 12.56 38.74 -49.95
CA SER A 554 12.55 38.71 -48.48
C SER A 554 13.41 39.83 -47.86
N VAL A 555 14.60 40.08 -48.42
CA VAL A 555 15.50 41.15 -47.98
C VAL A 555 14.91 42.52 -48.33
N ASP A 556 14.41 42.72 -49.55
CA ASP A 556 13.71 43.94 -49.97
C ASP A 556 12.49 44.23 -49.07
N ALA A 557 11.71 43.21 -48.68
CA ALA A 557 10.60 43.36 -47.75
C ALA A 557 11.07 43.80 -46.35
N TYR A 558 12.11 43.16 -45.82
CA TYR A 558 12.70 43.52 -44.53
C TYR A 558 13.28 44.94 -44.51
N VAL A 559 14.00 45.34 -45.57
CA VAL A 559 14.57 46.69 -45.69
C VAL A 559 13.47 47.75 -45.81
N ARG A 560 12.40 47.51 -46.59
CA ARG A 560 11.21 48.39 -46.60
C ARG A 560 10.59 48.55 -45.22
N ALA A 561 10.33 47.44 -44.53
CA ALA A 561 9.73 47.46 -43.19
C ALA A 561 10.61 48.20 -42.17
N LYS A 562 11.94 48.03 -42.22
CA LYS A 562 12.87 48.73 -41.33
C LYS A 562 12.97 50.23 -41.61
N ILE A 563 12.97 50.64 -42.89
CA ILE A 563 12.97 52.05 -43.27
C ILE A 563 11.64 52.73 -42.85
N GLN A 564 10.50 52.04 -42.96
CA GLN A 564 9.20 52.54 -42.47
C GLN A 564 9.15 52.76 -40.94
N GLN A 565 9.98 52.05 -40.18
CA GLN A 565 10.12 52.21 -38.73
C GLN A 565 11.03 53.40 -38.32
N LEU A 566 11.64 54.11 -39.27
CA LEU A 566 12.50 55.27 -38.98
C LEU A 566 11.68 56.57 -38.92
N ASN A 567 11.25 56.95 -37.70
CA ASN A 567 10.52 58.19 -37.40
C ASN A 567 11.17 59.49 -37.95
N LEU A 568 12.46 59.48 -38.29
CA LEU A 568 13.19 60.64 -38.81
C LEU A 568 12.86 60.97 -40.28
N ILE A 569 12.20 60.07 -41.01
CA ILE A 569 12.08 60.17 -42.48
C ILE A 569 10.65 59.93 -43.02
N GLN A 570 9.67 59.65 -42.15
CA GLN A 570 8.31 59.20 -42.50
C GLN A 570 7.59 60.07 -43.54
N ASP A 571 7.79 61.38 -43.52
CA ASP A 571 7.14 62.32 -44.46
C ASP A 571 7.91 62.52 -45.78
N ASN A 572 8.95 61.73 -46.07
CA ASN A 572 9.86 61.94 -47.21
C ASN A 572 10.11 60.66 -48.04
N GLU A 573 9.16 60.34 -48.93
CA GLU A 573 9.26 59.18 -49.83
C GLU A 573 10.49 59.20 -50.75
N GLU A 574 10.99 60.37 -51.14
CA GLU A 574 12.20 60.47 -51.96
C GLU A 574 13.43 59.97 -51.18
N LEU A 575 13.52 60.31 -49.90
CA LEU A 575 14.59 59.85 -49.02
C LEU A 575 14.42 58.38 -48.62
N HIS A 576 13.20 57.89 -48.39
CA HIS A 576 12.91 56.45 -48.26
C HIS A 576 13.41 55.68 -49.47
N THR A 577 13.10 56.15 -50.69
CA THR A 577 13.47 55.49 -51.95
C THR A 577 14.99 55.50 -52.16
N LYS A 578 15.67 56.61 -51.85
CA LYS A 578 17.14 56.71 -51.91
C LYS A 578 17.82 55.79 -50.88
N LEU A 579 17.32 55.76 -49.65
CA LEU A 579 17.87 54.93 -48.58
C LEU A 579 17.65 53.44 -48.85
N HIS A 580 16.49 53.04 -49.37
CA HIS A 580 16.22 51.65 -49.78
C HIS A 580 17.24 51.19 -50.82
N ARG A 581 17.39 51.96 -51.92
CA ARG A 581 18.34 51.63 -52.98
C ARG A 581 19.78 51.53 -52.45
N ALA A 582 20.21 52.49 -51.64
CA ALA A 582 21.57 52.52 -51.07
C ALA A 582 21.84 51.45 -49.98
N ILE A 583 20.82 50.71 -49.54
CA ILE A 583 20.95 49.54 -48.66
C ILE A 583 20.93 48.23 -49.47
N ILE A 584 20.11 48.13 -50.52
CA ILE A 584 20.05 46.94 -51.40
C ILE A 584 21.26 46.87 -52.36
N GLU A 585 21.93 47.99 -52.64
CA GLU A 585 23.19 48.04 -53.40
C GLU A 585 24.45 47.65 -52.55
N LYS A 586 24.28 47.01 -51.39
CA LYS A 586 25.36 46.69 -50.42
C LYS A 586 25.35 45.27 -49.87
#